data_AF-A0AAD2JNR3-F1
#
_entry.id   AF-A0AAD2JNR3-F1
#
_cell.length_a   1.000
_cell.length_b   1.000
_cell.length_c   1.000
_cell.angle_alpha   90.00
_cell.angle_beta   90.00
_cell.angle_gamma   90.00
#
_symmetry.space_group_name_H-M   'P 1'
#
loop_
_entity.id
_entity.type
_entity.pdbx_description
1 polymer ?
#
loop_
_entity_poly.entity_id
_entity_poly.type
_entity_poly.pdbx_seq_one_letter_code
_entity_poly.pdbx_strand_id
1 'polypeptide(L)'
;MRSSFLPTLFLGATTWCAIAQSVAAIDCFKDGQELRNAVIQFTGDGCSDDNNCNNDIVQKYGWPIGTWCVSEVTNMEAIFYTRSSFDDDISKWNVSAVNDMSWMFHGAELFNRDLSSWDVSSVTTMFSMFEDAATFNQDLSSWDVSSVTNMRDMFRDALLFNQDLSSWDVSSVKDMGWMFANTNSFNRDLSSWDVSSLTDTSDMFAGAKAFNQDLCSWGTKLPKNENIAAEMFPGSGCTYTTTDFEAGGPFCASTCGVSGASSVSTVSGCVATLLSVFLVNLFLLAH
;
A
#
# COMPACT_ATOMS: atom_id res chain seq x y z
N MET A 1 1.46 -6.84 86.88
CA MET A 1 2.01 -5.94 85.84
C MET A 1 1.87 -6.70 84.53
N ARG A 2 0.93 -6.35 83.63
CA ARG A 2 1.18 -5.49 82.43
C ARG A 2 2.51 -5.87 81.75
N SER A 3 2.62 -6.28 80.49
CA SER A 3 1.82 -5.98 79.31
C SER A 3 2.13 -6.95 78.16
N SER A 4 1.10 -7.22 77.35
CA SER A 4 1.09 -7.46 75.90
C SER A 4 2.32 -7.04 75.09
N PHE A 5 2.73 -7.87 74.11
CA PHE A 5 2.87 -7.54 72.68
C PHE A 5 3.13 -8.83 71.85
N LEU A 6 2.15 -9.23 71.03
CA LEU A 6 2.36 -9.83 69.69
C LEU A 6 2.64 -8.68 68.70
N PRO A 7 3.41 -8.84 67.61
CA PRO A 7 2.94 -9.48 66.36
C PRO A 7 4.07 -10.30 65.66
N THR A 8 3.91 -11.09 64.60
CA THR A 8 3.30 -10.80 63.30
C THR A 8 2.97 -12.10 62.56
N LEU A 9 1.78 -12.13 61.95
CA LEU A 9 1.48 -12.96 60.80
C LEU A 9 2.42 -12.58 59.64
N PHE A 10 2.88 -13.58 58.89
CA PHE A 10 3.05 -13.45 57.44
C PHE A 10 2.12 -14.45 56.76
N LEU A 11 0.87 -14.00 56.56
CA LEU A 11 0.10 -14.35 55.38
C LEU A 11 0.76 -13.60 54.22
N GLY A 12 1.35 -14.33 53.28
CA GLY A 12 2.01 -13.75 52.12
C GLY A 12 1.72 -14.57 50.88
N ALA A 13 0.73 -14.09 50.12
CA ALA A 13 0.37 -14.47 48.76
C ALA A 13 -0.04 -15.94 48.55
N THR A 14 -1.26 -16.32 48.95
CA THR A 14 -2.39 -16.43 48.01
C THR A 14 -2.04 -17.18 46.74
N THR A 15 -2.33 -18.48 46.77
CA THR A 15 -3.18 -19.12 45.78
C THR A 15 -3.06 -18.52 44.38
N TRP A 16 -2.21 -19.12 43.56
CA TRP A 16 -2.57 -19.37 42.17
C TRP A 16 -3.86 -20.20 42.20
N CYS A 17 -4.97 -19.52 42.48
CA CYS A 17 -6.29 -20.06 42.34
C CYS A 17 -6.39 -20.30 40.85
N ALA A 18 -6.28 -21.57 40.48
CA ALA A 18 -6.84 -22.11 39.27
C ALA A 18 -8.31 -21.73 39.25
N ILE A 19 -8.60 -20.50 38.83
CA ILE A 19 -9.83 -20.18 38.17
C ILE A 19 -9.60 -20.70 36.76
N ALA A 20 -9.76 -22.01 36.60
CA ALA A 20 -10.38 -22.54 35.41
C ALA A 20 -11.81 -21.99 35.40
N GLN A 21 -11.93 -20.69 35.11
CA GLN A 21 -13.13 -20.18 34.49
C GLN A 21 -13.22 -21.02 33.22
N SER A 22 -14.34 -21.73 33.07
CA SER A 22 -14.80 -22.13 31.75
C SER A 22 -14.43 -20.99 30.81
N VAL A 23 -13.62 -21.24 29.79
CA VAL A 23 -13.45 -20.28 28.71
C VAL A 23 -14.87 -20.09 28.18
N ALA A 24 -15.55 -19.05 28.68
CA ALA A 24 -16.68 -18.49 27.99
C ALA A 24 -16.14 -18.29 26.58
N ALA A 25 -16.85 -18.82 25.59
CA ALA A 25 -16.48 -18.58 24.20
C ALA A 25 -16.16 -17.08 24.09
N ILE A 26 -14.95 -16.73 23.65
CA ILE A 26 -14.59 -15.33 23.46
C ILE A 26 -15.64 -14.79 22.51
N ASP A 27 -16.49 -13.88 22.99
CA ASP A 27 -17.58 -13.33 22.21
C ASP A 27 -16.95 -12.66 20.99
N CYS A 28 -17.29 -13.16 19.81
CA CYS A 28 -16.83 -12.56 18.56
C CYS A 28 -17.51 -11.21 18.35
N PHE A 29 -16.77 -10.28 17.77
CA PHE A 29 -17.32 -9.00 17.35
C PHE A 29 -18.43 -9.21 16.33
N LYS A 30 -19.59 -8.58 16.54
CA LYS A 30 -20.77 -8.76 15.67
C LYS A 30 -20.63 -8.04 14.33
N ASP A 31 -19.88 -6.93 14.34
CA ASP A 31 -19.68 -6.08 13.19
C ASP A 31 -18.42 -5.19 13.37
N GLY A 32 -18.06 -4.50 12.29
CA GLY A 32 -16.92 -3.57 12.28
C GLY A 32 -17.07 -2.40 13.23
N GLN A 33 -18.30 -1.98 13.57
CA GLN A 33 -18.53 -0.86 14.47
C GLN A 33 -18.23 -1.25 15.92
N GLU A 34 -18.65 -2.44 16.35
CA GLU A 34 -18.30 -2.98 17.66
C GLU A 34 -16.78 -3.13 17.80
N LEU A 35 -16.10 -3.61 16.75
CA LEU A 35 -14.64 -3.74 16.72
C LEU A 35 -13.95 -2.36 16.76
N ARG A 36 -14.34 -1.41 15.90
CA ARG A 36 -13.82 -0.03 15.91
C ARG A 36 -13.94 0.60 17.30
N ASN A 37 -15.11 0.49 17.92
CA ASN A 37 -15.36 1.07 19.24
C ASN A 37 -14.47 0.44 20.33
N ALA A 38 -14.25 -0.88 20.27
CA ALA A 38 -13.35 -1.56 21.19
C ALA A 38 -11.89 -1.14 20.97
N VAL A 39 -11.45 -0.95 19.72
CA VAL A 39 -10.11 -0.44 19.41
C VAL A 39 -9.92 0.98 19.94
N ILE A 40 -10.88 1.89 19.74
CA ILE A 40 -10.82 3.28 20.29
C ILE A 40 -10.62 3.26 21.81
N GLN A 41 -11.34 2.38 22.51
CA GLN A 41 -11.20 2.25 23.95
C GLN A 41 -9.84 1.64 24.32
N PHE A 42 -9.42 0.59 23.61
CA PHE A 42 -8.16 -0.10 23.85
C PHE A 42 -6.92 0.79 23.69
N THR A 43 -6.91 1.65 22.66
CA THR A 43 -5.80 2.59 22.41
C THR A 43 -5.82 3.82 23.32
N GLY A 44 -6.85 3.98 24.15
CA GLY A 44 -6.96 5.07 25.12
C GLY A 44 -7.54 6.38 24.55
N ASP A 45 -7.80 6.46 23.24
CA ASP A 45 -8.24 7.68 22.55
C ASP A 45 -9.67 8.12 22.93
N GLY A 46 -10.44 7.24 23.59
CA GLY A 46 -11.79 7.52 24.10
C GLY A 46 -11.89 7.64 25.62
N CYS A 47 -10.77 7.65 26.36
CA CYS A 47 -10.77 7.54 27.81
C CYS A 47 -10.58 8.91 28.48
N SER A 48 -11.60 9.41 29.18
CA SER A 48 -11.48 10.59 30.04
C SER A 48 -10.81 10.17 31.37
N ASP A 49 -9.49 10.32 31.46
CA ASP A 49 -8.52 10.42 32.58
C ASP A 49 -8.73 9.70 33.94
N ASP A 50 -9.88 9.10 34.26
CA ASP A 50 -10.20 8.60 35.60
C ASP A 50 -10.80 7.18 35.63
N ASN A 51 -10.92 6.47 34.50
CA ASN A 51 -11.50 5.11 34.48
C ASN A 51 -10.62 4.09 33.76
N ASN A 52 -10.65 2.88 34.31
CA ASN A 52 -9.99 1.66 33.87
C ASN A 52 -10.61 1.10 32.56
N CYS A 53 -10.82 1.95 31.56
CA CYS A 53 -11.53 1.64 30.31
C CYS A 53 -10.91 0.47 29.55
N ASN A 54 -9.57 0.32 29.62
CA ASN A 54 -8.90 -0.83 29.03
C ASN A 54 -9.28 -2.14 29.71
N ASN A 55 -9.57 -2.14 31.03
CA ASN A 55 -9.92 -3.37 31.74
C ASN A 55 -11.31 -3.88 31.37
N ASP A 56 -12.28 -3.01 31.04
CA ASP A 56 -13.61 -3.46 30.60
C ASP A 56 -13.52 -4.19 29.24
N ILE A 57 -12.75 -3.63 28.30
CA ILE A 57 -12.47 -4.26 27.01
C ILE A 57 -11.65 -5.55 27.18
N VAL A 58 -10.61 -5.53 28.02
CA VAL A 58 -9.79 -6.71 28.31
C VAL A 58 -10.58 -7.81 29.01
N GLN A 59 -11.51 -7.47 29.90
CA GLN A 59 -12.42 -8.44 30.53
C GLN A 59 -13.41 -9.04 29.52
N LYS A 60 -13.89 -8.23 28.56
CA LYS A 60 -14.88 -8.69 27.58
C LYS A 60 -14.24 -9.50 26.44
N TYR A 61 -13.17 -9.01 25.82
CA TYR A 61 -12.59 -9.59 24.60
C TYR A 61 -11.19 -10.19 24.80
N GLY A 62 -10.57 -9.98 25.95
CA GLY A 62 -9.26 -10.53 26.28
C GLY A 62 -8.07 -9.62 25.95
N TRP A 63 -6.88 -10.11 26.27
CA TRP A 63 -5.57 -9.50 25.99
C TRP A 63 -4.58 -10.60 25.56
N PRO A 64 -3.67 -10.33 24.59
CA PRO A 64 -3.54 -9.09 23.80
C PRO A 64 -4.63 -8.93 22.73
N ILE A 65 -4.70 -7.77 22.07
CA ILE A 65 -5.65 -7.50 20.97
C ILE A 65 -5.62 -8.57 19.86
N GLY A 66 -4.47 -9.20 19.62
CA GLY A 66 -4.33 -10.33 18.69
C GLY A 66 -5.13 -11.59 19.06
N THR A 67 -5.69 -11.69 20.27
CA THR A 67 -6.55 -12.83 20.68
C THR A 67 -8.04 -12.57 20.43
N TRP A 68 -8.41 -11.39 19.96
CA TRP A 68 -9.80 -11.02 19.72
C TRP A 68 -10.42 -11.85 18.60
N CYS A 69 -11.67 -12.30 18.80
CA CYS A 69 -12.39 -13.03 17.77
C CYS A 69 -13.08 -12.05 16.79
N VAL A 70 -12.54 -11.95 15.58
CA VAL A 70 -13.04 -11.07 14.51
C VAL A 70 -13.64 -11.82 13.32
N SER A 71 -13.86 -13.14 13.44
CA SER A 71 -14.25 -14.02 12.33
C SER A 71 -15.61 -13.72 11.70
N GLU A 72 -16.49 -13.01 12.42
CA GLU A 72 -17.82 -12.60 11.94
C GLU A 72 -17.83 -11.17 11.37
N VAL A 73 -16.72 -10.43 11.49
CA VAL A 73 -16.62 -9.05 11.02
C VAL A 73 -16.42 -9.05 9.52
N THR A 74 -17.34 -8.39 8.81
CA THR A 74 -17.32 -8.32 7.34
C THR A 74 -16.84 -6.96 6.80
N ASN A 75 -16.91 -5.90 7.60
CA ASN A 75 -16.38 -4.58 7.29
C ASN A 75 -15.35 -4.21 8.37
N MET A 76 -14.09 -4.01 7.98
CA MET A 76 -12.99 -3.54 8.81
C MET A 76 -12.53 -2.14 8.39
N GLU A 77 -13.48 -1.35 7.91
CA GLU A 77 -13.24 0.03 7.53
C GLU A 77 -12.68 0.82 8.73
N ALA A 78 -11.59 1.55 8.56
CA ALA A 78 -11.07 2.51 9.53
C ALA A 78 -10.79 1.98 10.96
N ILE A 79 -10.51 0.68 11.13
CA ILE A 79 -10.30 0.06 12.46
C ILE A 79 -9.17 0.73 13.23
N PHE A 80 -8.05 1.02 12.58
CA PHE A 80 -6.88 1.67 13.16
C PHE A 80 -6.61 3.08 12.59
N TYR A 81 -7.60 3.70 11.96
CA TYR A 81 -7.51 5.04 11.36
C TYR A 81 -6.83 6.06 12.29
N THR A 82 -5.77 6.71 11.81
CA THR A 82 -4.94 7.75 12.44
C THR A 82 -4.28 7.37 13.78
N ARG A 83 -4.21 6.08 14.11
CA ARG A 83 -3.54 5.60 15.33
C ARG A 83 -2.05 5.44 15.07
N SER A 84 -1.35 6.56 15.01
CA SER A 84 0.06 6.62 14.60
C SER A 84 1.00 5.73 15.42
N SER A 85 0.66 5.43 16.67
CA SER A 85 1.46 4.57 17.56
C SER A 85 1.07 3.09 17.57
N PHE A 86 0.03 2.68 16.83
CA PHE A 86 -0.44 1.31 16.83
C PHE A 86 0.57 0.36 16.16
N ASP A 87 1.04 -0.65 16.89
CA ASP A 87 1.97 -1.68 16.39
C ASP A 87 1.78 -2.99 17.19
N ASP A 88 0.56 -3.33 17.59
CA ASP A 88 0.27 -4.59 18.28
C ASP A 88 0.10 -5.74 17.27
N ASP A 89 0.51 -6.95 17.67
CA ASP A 89 0.39 -8.15 16.84
C ASP A 89 -1.08 -8.58 16.67
N ILE A 90 -1.53 -8.61 15.41
CA ILE A 90 -2.85 -9.03 14.96
C ILE A 90 -2.77 -10.13 13.88
N SER A 91 -1.60 -10.76 13.71
CA SER A 91 -1.36 -11.82 12.71
C SER A 91 -2.33 -13.00 12.82
N LYS A 92 -2.87 -13.24 14.02
CA LYS A 92 -3.80 -14.34 14.33
C LYS A 92 -5.28 -14.02 14.08
N TRP A 93 -5.62 -12.80 13.69
CA TRP A 93 -6.98 -12.45 13.34
C TRP A 93 -7.47 -13.27 12.14
N ASN A 94 -8.64 -13.87 12.26
CA ASN A 94 -9.31 -14.51 11.13
C ASN A 94 -10.13 -13.46 10.37
N VAL A 95 -9.60 -12.99 9.24
CA VAL A 95 -10.20 -11.95 8.39
C VAL A 95 -10.90 -12.51 7.14
N SER A 96 -11.10 -13.84 7.03
CA SER A 96 -11.61 -14.49 5.82
C SER A 96 -13.04 -14.06 5.43
N ALA A 97 -13.80 -13.48 6.37
CA ALA A 97 -15.16 -12.97 6.14
C ALA A 97 -15.20 -11.49 5.72
N VAL A 98 -14.06 -10.78 5.76
CA VAL A 98 -13.98 -9.35 5.49
C VAL A 98 -14.09 -9.08 3.98
N ASN A 99 -14.98 -8.17 3.61
CA ASN A 99 -15.15 -7.68 2.24
C ASN A 99 -14.65 -6.24 2.03
N ASP A 100 -14.50 -5.46 3.12
CA ASP A 100 -14.08 -4.06 3.10
C ASP A 100 -12.98 -3.80 4.12
N MET A 101 -11.79 -3.43 3.65
CA MET A 101 -10.63 -3.05 4.47
C MET A 101 -10.24 -1.57 4.29
N SER A 102 -11.16 -0.75 3.79
CA SER A 102 -10.86 0.64 3.44
C SER A 102 -10.37 1.43 4.66
N TRP A 103 -9.30 2.19 4.50
CA TRP A 103 -8.66 2.99 5.57
C TRP A 103 -8.22 2.23 6.83
N MET A 104 -8.14 0.89 6.82
CA MET A 104 -7.95 0.09 8.03
C MET A 104 -6.72 0.52 8.85
N PHE A 105 -5.60 0.82 8.19
CA PHE A 105 -4.34 1.30 8.80
C PHE A 105 -3.94 2.70 8.30
N HIS A 106 -4.88 3.48 7.74
CA HIS A 106 -4.58 4.83 7.27
C HIS A 106 -4.04 5.68 8.42
N GLY A 107 -2.84 6.24 8.29
CA GLY A 107 -2.17 7.03 9.33
C GLY A 107 -1.65 6.24 10.53
N ALA A 108 -1.58 4.90 10.46
CA ALA A 108 -0.93 4.06 11.46
C ALA A 108 0.60 4.05 11.24
N GLU A 109 1.24 5.21 11.45
CA GLU A 109 2.63 5.49 11.07
C GLU A 109 3.65 4.44 11.52
N LEU A 110 3.53 3.92 12.75
CA LEU A 110 4.44 2.93 13.34
C LEU A 110 4.06 1.45 13.07
N PHE A 111 2.92 1.20 12.41
CA PHE A 111 2.44 -0.17 12.21
C PHE A 111 3.34 -0.93 11.25
N ASN A 112 3.93 -2.03 11.71
CA ASN A 112 4.80 -2.87 10.87
C ASN A 112 4.74 -4.36 11.29
N ARG A 113 3.54 -4.89 11.50
CA ARG A 113 3.31 -6.28 11.89
C ARG A 113 2.97 -7.17 10.71
N ASP A 114 3.42 -8.42 10.82
CA ASP A 114 3.22 -9.46 9.81
C ASP A 114 1.72 -9.75 9.61
N LEU A 115 1.28 -9.67 8.36
CA LEU A 115 -0.07 -9.95 7.90
C LEU A 115 -0.11 -11.06 6.84
N SER A 116 1.01 -11.76 6.61
CA SER A 116 1.14 -12.71 5.50
C SER A 116 0.20 -13.92 5.62
N SER A 117 -0.29 -14.20 6.84
CA SER A 117 -1.24 -15.28 7.14
C SER A 117 -2.71 -14.91 6.97
N TRP A 118 -3.03 -13.65 6.66
CA TRP A 118 -4.41 -13.22 6.45
C TRP A 118 -4.97 -13.77 5.14
N ASP A 119 -6.17 -14.36 5.22
CA ASP A 119 -6.97 -14.72 4.05
C ASP A 119 -7.80 -13.50 3.63
N VAL A 120 -7.35 -12.80 2.58
CA VAL A 120 -8.00 -11.61 2.03
C VAL A 120 -8.81 -11.90 0.76
N SER A 121 -9.04 -13.18 0.43
CA SER A 121 -9.68 -13.61 -0.83
C SER A 121 -11.12 -13.11 -1.00
N SER A 122 -11.80 -12.78 0.10
CA SER A 122 -13.15 -12.19 0.13
C SER A 122 -13.17 -10.66 0.01
N VAL A 123 -12.03 -9.98 0.10
CA VAL A 123 -11.94 -8.53 0.13
C VAL A 123 -12.21 -7.96 -1.27
N THR A 124 -13.07 -6.94 -1.34
CA THR A 124 -13.48 -6.28 -2.58
C THR A 124 -12.95 -4.85 -2.70
N THR A 125 -12.57 -4.22 -1.59
CA THR A 125 -11.97 -2.88 -1.54
C THR A 125 -10.86 -2.80 -0.48
N MET A 126 -9.73 -2.21 -0.87
CA MET A 126 -8.57 -1.91 -0.03
C MET A 126 -8.21 -0.42 -0.10
N PHE A 127 -9.20 0.42 -0.40
CA PHE A 127 -9.05 1.88 -0.55
C PHE A 127 -8.30 2.49 0.64
N SER A 128 -7.19 3.20 0.39
CA SER A 128 -6.37 3.85 1.42
C SER A 128 -5.94 2.96 2.59
N MET A 129 -5.89 1.62 2.44
CA MET A 129 -5.69 0.70 3.57
C MET A 129 -4.41 0.99 4.38
N PHE A 130 -3.30 1.31 3.71
CA PHE A 130 -2.00 1.63 4.31
C PHE A 130 -1.52 3.06 3.94
N GLU A 131 -2.45 3.95 3.57
CA GLU A 131 -2.08 5.35 3.31
C GLU A 131 -1.47 5.97 4.59
N ASP A 132 -0.36 6.70 4.47
CA ASP A 132 0.40 7.26 5.61
C ASP A 132 0.91 6.23 6.65
N ALA A 133 0.90 4.92 6.35
CA ALA A 133 1.53 3.89 7.18
C ALA A 133 3.06 3.88 6.96
N ALA A 134 3.72 4.97 7.35
CA ALA A 134 5.08 5.32 6.93
C ALA A 134 6.13 4.23 7.12
N THR A 135 6.02 3.40 8.17
CA THR A 135 6.99 2.34 8.48
C THR A 135 6.61 0.95 7.95
N PHE A 136 5.41 0.78 7.40
CA PHE A 136 4.90 -0.51 6.96
C PHE A 136 5.72 -1.06 5.78
N ASN A 137 6.27 -2.26 5.95
CA ASN A 137 7.06 -2.93 4.91
C ASN A 137 7.04 -4.46 5.07
N GLN A 138 5.88 -5.04 5.35
CA GLN A 138 5.70 -6.48 5.53
C GLN A 138 5.29 -7.19 4.25
N ASP A 139 5.70 -8.44 4.11
CA ASP A 139 5.43 -9.26 2.92
C ASP A 139 3.93 -9.53 2.76
N LEU A 140 3.39 -9.16 1.60
CA LEU A 140 1.99 -9.36 1.20
C LEU A 140 1.88 -10.25 -0.05
N SER A 141 2.96 -10.88 -0.49
CA SER A 141 3.02 -11.66 -1.73
C SER A 141 2.08 -12.88 -1.74
N SER A 142 1.66 -13.36 -0.56
CA SER A 142 0.72 -14.46 -0.35
C SER A 142 -0.76 -14.07 -0.45
N TRP A 143 -1.07 -12.77 -0.46
CA TRP A 143 -2.45 -12.30 -0.50
C TRP A 143 -3.11 -12.61 -1.84
N ASP A 144 -4.29 -13.24 -1.80
CA ASP A 144 -5.17 -13.39 -2.95
C ASP A 144 -6.04 -12.14 -3.09
N VAL A 145 -5.65 -11.24 -3.99
CA VAL A 145 -6.35 -9.98 -4.27
C VAL A 145 -7.27 -10.05 -5.49
N SER A 146 -7.54 -11.25 -6.03
CA SER A 146 -8.29 -11.43 -7.29
C SER A 146 -9.74 -10.92 -7.23
N SER A 147 -10.32 -10.79 -6.04
CA SER A 147 -11.66 -10.22 -5.79
C SER A 147 -11.67 -8.70 -5.64
N VAL A 148 -10.50 -8.06 -5.47
CA VAL A 148 -10.40 -6.62 -5.18
C VAL A 148 -10.70 -5.81 -6.44
N THR A 149 -11.53 -4.79 -6.28
CA THR A 149 -11.93 -3.88 -7.38
C THR A 149 -11.41 -2.46 -7.18
N ASN A 150 -11.04 -2.07 -5.96
CA ASN A 150 -10.54 -0.74 -5.63
C ASN A 150 -9.29 -0.83 -4.73
N MET A 151 -8.17 -0.31 -5.23
CA MET A 151 -6.88 -0.20 -4.53
C MET A 151 -6.35 1.25 -4.53
N ARG A 152 -7.25 2.21 -4.75
CA ARG A 152 -6.88 3.63 -4.78
C ARG A 152 -6.27 4.05 -3.44
N ASP A 153 -5.19 4.83 -3.53
CA ASP A 153 -4.40 5.34 -2.40
C ASP A 153 -3.83 4.23 -1.46
N MET A 154 -3.89 2.93 -1.82
CA MET A 154 -3.62 1.82 -0.88
C MET A 154 -2.29 1.91 -0.13
N PHE A 155 -1.21 2.35 -0.78
CA PHE A 155 0.13 2.52 -0.18
C PHE A 155 0.65 3.95 -0.29
N ARG A 156 -0.24 4.91 -0.53
CA ARG A 156 0.14 6.31 -0.65
C ARG A 156 0.86 6.78 0.61
N ASP A 157 1.98 7.48 0.45
CA ASP A 157 2.80 7.98 1.55
C ASP A 157 3.31 6.87 2.53
N ALA A 158 3.21 5.57 2.17
CA ALA A 158 3.84 4.45 2.90
C ALA A 158 5.35 4.41 2.64
N LEU A 159 6.09 5.36 3.21
CA LEU A 159 7.44 5.75 2.81
C LEU A 159 8.46 4.59 2.66
N LEU A 160 8.35 3.57 3.51
CA LEU A 160 9.28 2.43 3.54
C LEU A 160 8.81 1.20 2.75
N PHE A 161 7.58 1.19 2.23
CA PHE A 161 7.02 0.02 1.55
C PHE A 161 7.79 -0.30 0.26
N ASN A 162 8.31 -1.53 0.16
CA ASN A 162 9.07 -2.01 -1.00
C ASN A 162 9.03 -3.54 -1.13
N GLN A 163 7.87 -4.15 -0.89
CA GLN A 163 7.68 -5.60 -0.98
C GLN A 163 7.23 -6.03 -2.38
N ASP A 164 7.58 -7.26 -2.75
CA ASP A 164 7.26 -7.82 -4.06
C ASP A 164 5.76 -8.14 -4.17
N LEU A 165 5.10 -7.54 -5.16
CA LEU A 165 3.68 -7.70 -5.46
C LEU A 165 3.45 -8.29 -6.86
N SER A 166 4.50 -8.79 -7.51
CA SER A 166 4.45 -9.30 -8.89
C SER A 166 3.53 -10.53 -9.07
N SER A 167 3.22 -11.23 -7.96
CA SER A 167 2.31 -12.38 -7.90
C SER A 167 0.83 -12.02 -7.79
N TRP A 168 0.47 -10.77 -7.49
CA TRP A 168 -0.91 -10.36 -7.32
C TRP A 168 -1.71 -10.45 -8.63
N ASP A 169 -2.88 -11.08 -8.56
CA ASP A 169 -3.87 -11.04 -9.63
C ASP A 169 -4.72 -9.77 -9.51
N VAL A 170 -4.35 -8.74 -10.27
CA VAL A 170 -5.06 -7.44 -10.29
C VAL A 170 -6.06 -7.32 -11.44
N SER A 171 -6.40 -8.44 -12.11
CA SER A 171 -7.26 -8.42 -13.31
C SER A 171 -8.69 -7.94 -13.05
N SER A 172 -9.14 -7.91 -11.80
CA SER A 172 -10.45 -7.37 -11.39
C SER A 172 -10.42 -5.89 -10.98
N VAL A 173 -9.24 -5.33 -10.72
CA VAL A 173 -9.09 -3.97 -10.17
C VAL A 173 -9.52 -2.94 -11.21
N LYS A 174 -10.26 -1.91 -10.76
CA LYS A 174 -10.77 -0.81 -11.58
C LYS A 174 -10.08 0.52 -11.27
N ASP A 175 -9.71 0.75 -10.02
CA ASP A 175 -9.11 2.01 -9.58
C ASP A 175 -7.80 1.73 -8.81
N MET A 176 -6.70 2.26 -9.34
CA MET A 176 -5.36 2.27 -8.73
C MET A 176 -4.79 3.70 -8.68
N GLY A 177 -5.66 4.72 -8.73
CA GLY A 177 -5.22 6.11 -8.60
C GLY A 177 -4.43 6.31 -7.30
N TRP A 178 -3.34 7.06 -7.36
CA TRP A 178 -2.46 7.36 -6.22
C TRP A 178 -1.93 6.13 -5.44
N MET A 179 -2.07 4.89 -5.93
CA MET A 179 -1.80 3.67 -5.16
C MET A 179 -0.39 3.64 -4.52
N PHE A 180 0.62 4.14 -5.21
CA PHE A 180 2.01 4.27 -4.74
C PHE A 180 2.50 5.72 -4.75
N ALA A 181 1.59 6.71 -4.68
CA ALA A 181 1.98 8.10 -4.63
C ALA A 181 2.85 8.37 -3.38
N ASN A 182 3.98 9.05 -3.55
CA ASN A 182 4.97 9.36 -2.51
C ASN A 182 5.54 8.15 -1.75
N THR A 183 5.35 6.92 -2.22
CA THR A 183 5.94 5.70 -1.66
C THR A 183 7.44 5.65 -2.01
N ASN A 184 8.24 6.47 -1.31
CA ASN A 184 9.63 6.82 -1.69
C ASN A 184 10.55 5.62 -1.96
N SER A 185 10.35 4.51 -1.25
CA SER A 185 11.22 3.32 -1.33
C SER A 185 10.78 2.30 -2.38
N PHE A 186 9.56 2.41 -2.93
CA PHE A 186 8.98 1.39 -3.79
C PHE A 186 9.67 1.34 -5.14
N ASN A 187 10.21 0.16 -5.50
CA ASN A 187 10.86 -0.07 -6.78
C ASN A 187 10.80 -1.56 -7.17
N ARG A 188 9.58 -2.09 -7.29
CA ARG A 188 9.33 -3.49 -7.66
C ARG A 188 8.70 -3.61 -9.03
N ASP A 189 9.11 -4.66 -9.74
CA ASP A 189 8.63 -4.96 -11.09
C ASP A 189 7.15 -5.38 -11.04
N LEU A 190 6.31 -4.66 -11.76
CA LEU A 190 4.87 -4.90 -11.89
C LEU A 190 4.47 -5.22 -13.35
N SER A 191 5.45 -5.48 -14.22
CA SER A 191 5.23 -5.71 -15.65
C SER A 191 4.36 -6.95 -15.94
N SER A 192 4.23 -7.88 -14.99
CA SER A 192 3.39 -9.08 -15.06
C SER A 192 1.89 -8.78 -14.94
N TRP A 193 1.51 -7.70 -14.26
CA TRP A 193 0.12 -7.39 -13.94
C TRP A 193 -0.78 -7.33 -15.19
N ASP A 194 -2.01 -7.82 -15.04
CA ASP A 194 -3.07 -7.64 -16.03
C ASP A 194 -3.85 -6.36 -15.71
N VAL A 195 -3.48 -5.28 -16.40
CA VAL A 195 -4.04 -3.93 -16.22
C VAL A 195 -5.22 -3.64 -17.17
N SER A 196 -5.76 -4.65 -17.85
CA SER A 196 -6.82 -4.46 -18.86
C SER A 196 -8.18 -4.04 -18.30
N SER A 197 -8.38 -4.24 -17.00
CA SER A 197 -9.60 -3.84 -16.29
C SER A 197 -9.58 -2.42 -15.74
N LEU A 198 -8.41 -1.78 -15.65
CA LEU A 198 -8.25 -0.50 -14.98
C LEU A 198 -9.05 0.60 -15.69
N THR A 199 -9.53 1.55 -14.91
CA THR A 199 -10.26 2.73 -15.38
C THR A 199 -9.63 4.03 -14.88
N ASP A 200 -8.81 3.96 -13.82
CA ASP A 200 -8.07 5.08 -13.26
C ASP A 200 -6.68 4.61 -12.78
N THR A 201 -5.62 5.24 -13.29
CA THR A 201 -4.23 5.11 -12.81
C THR A 201 -3.58 6.48 -12.58
N SER A 202 -4.39 7.52 -12.41
CA SER A 202 -3.91 8.89 -12.19
C SER A 202 -3.00 8.94 -10.96
N ASP A 203 -1.85 9.60 -11.10
CA ASP A 203 -0.88 9.80 -10.03
C ASP A 203 -0.38 8.51 -9.34
N MET A 204 -0.57 7.32 -9.94
CA MET A 204 -0.28 6.04 -9.30
C MET A 204 1.14 5.95 -8.73
N PHE A 205 2.14 6.54 -9.39
CA PHE A 205 3.53 6.60 -8.95
C PHE A 205 4.02 8.04 -8.74
N ALA A 206 3.12 9.01 -8.61
CA ALA A 206 3.49 10.41 -8.43
C ALA A 206 4.38 10.57 -7.17
N GLY A 207 5.57 11.13 -7.30
CA GLY A 207 6.50 11.30 -6.18
C GLY A 207 7.17 10.00 -5.68
N ALA A 208 6.94 8.84 -6.31
CA ALA A 208 7.63 7.59 -5.98
C ALA A 208 9.09 7.62 -6.47
N LYS A 209 9.96 8.29 -5.71
CA LYS A 209 11.32 8.69 -6.13
C LYS A 209 12.23 7.52 -6.51
N ALA A 210 12.05 6.34 -5.91
CA ALA A 210 12.84 5.16 -6.25
C ALA A 210 12.28 4.39 -7.45
N PHE A 211 11.02 4.60 -7.83
CA PHE A 211 10.35 3.79 -8.84
C PHE A 211 10.91 4.07 -10.23
N ASN A 212 11.58 3.07 -10.82
CA ASN A 212 12.16 3.15 -12.17
C ASN A 212 12.15 1.76 -12.82
N GLN A 213 10.96 1.15 -12.93
CA GLN A 213 10.75 -0.20 -13.48
C GLN A 213 10.10 -0.15 -14.85
N ASP A 214 10.52 -1.06 -15.74
CA ASP A 214 9.98 -1.17 -17.09
C ASP A 214 8.54 -1.71 -17.06
N LEU A 215 7.58 -0.88 -17.48
CA LEU A 215 6.17 -1.24 -17.58
C LEU A 215 5.67 -1.27 -19.04
N CYS A 216 6.55 -1.46 -20.02
CA CYS A 216 6.18 -1.44 -21.45
C CYS A 216 5.03 -2.40 -21.80
N SER A 217 4.94 -3.54 -21.10
CA SER A 217 3.88 -4.53 -21.28
C SER A 217 2.48 -3.95 -21.03
N TRP A 218 2.35 -2.92 -20.18
CA TRP A 218 1.08 -2.29 -19.84
C TRP A 218 0.49 -1.49 -21.00
N GLY A 219 1.32 -0.93 -21.87
CA GLY A 219 0.85 -0.04 -22.95
C GLY A 219 -0.11 -0.70 -23.94
N THR A 220 -0.02 -2.02 -24.12
CA THR A 220 -0.96 -2.78 -24.96
C THR A 220 -2.17 -3.34 -24.19
N LYS A 221 -2.11 -3.37 -22.85
CA LYS A 221 -3.15 -3.95 -21.99
C LYS A 221 -4.11 -2.88 -21.47
N LEU A 222 -3.62 -1.69 -21.12
CA LEU A 222 -4.45 -0.61 -20.61
C LEU A 222 -5.57 -0.25 -21.60
N PRO A 223 -6.80 -0.01 -21.12
CA PRO A 223 -7.87 0.48 -21.98
C PRO A 223 -7.47 1.77 -22.70
N LYS A 224 -7.74 1.83 -24.00
CA LYS A 224 -7.45 3.00 -24.85
C LYS A 224 -8.35 4.19 -24.51
N ASN A 225 -8.05 4.85 -23.40
CA ASN A 225 -8.66 6.10 -22.95
C ASN A 225 -7.51 7.04 -22.57
N GLU A 226 -7.41 8.18 -23.24
CA GLU A 226 -6.28 9.12 -23.11
C GLU A 226 -6.04 9.57 -21.65
N ASN A 227 -7.06 9.53 -20.80
CA ASN A 227 -6.97 10.01 -19.42
C ASN A 227 -6.52 8.96 -18.41
N ILE A 228 -6.57 7.65 -18.72
CA ILE A 228 -6.35 6.62 -17.69
C ILE A 228 -4.94 6.68 -17.09
N ALA A 229 -3.94 6.91 -17.95
CA ALA A 229 -2.52 6.95 -17.61
C ALA A 229 -1.97 8.38 -17.47
N ALA A 230 -2.83 9.39 -17.59
CA ALA A 230 -2.41 10.79 -17.46
C ALA A 230 -1.81 11.02 -16.08
N GLU A 231 -0.67 11.71 -16.03
CA GLU A 231 0.00 12.04 -14.77
C GLU A 231 0.32 10.83 -13.87
N MET A 232 0.58 9.64 -14.43
CA MET A 232 0.90 8.45 -13.63
C MET A 232 2.27 8.54 -12.91
N PHE A 233 3.24 9.22 -13.51
CA PHE A 233 4.65 9.27 -13.07
C PHE A 233 5.25 10.63 -12.62
N PRO A 234 4.52 11.75 -12.42
CA PRO A 234 5.10 13.03 -12.01
C PRO A 234 6.02 12.91 -10.80
N GLY A 235 7.28 13.34 -10.92
CA GLY A 235 8.22 13.32 -9.80
C GLY A 235 8.64 11.92 -9.32
N SER A 236 8.30 10.85 -10.05
CA SER A 236 8.82 9.50 -9.83
C SER A 236 10.29 9.38 -10.26
N GLY A 237 10.91 8.23 -9.99
CA GLY A 237 12.26 7.89 -10.47
C GLY A 237 12.34 7.56 -11.97
N CYS A 238 11.21 7.50 -12.68
CA CYS A 238 11.15 7.13 -14.09
C CYS A 238 11.86 8.17 -14.96
N THR A 239 12.96 7.75 -15.60
CA THR A 239 13.73 8.65 -16.48
C THR A 239 13.00 8.95 -17.80
N TYR A 240 12.18 8.02 -18.26
CA TYR A 240 11.49 8.09 -19.53
C TYR A 240 10.03 7.66 -19.33
N THR A 241 9.11 8.56 -19.64
CA THR A 241 7.67 8.34 -19.50
C THR A 241 6.96 8.67 -20.81
N THR A 242 5.86 7.97 -21.05
CA THR A 242 4.87 8.17 -22.10
C THR A 242 3.52 7.86 -21.49
N THR A 243 2.53 8.53 -22.03
CA THR A 243 1.13 8.14 -21.95
C THR A 243 0.58 7.86 -23.35
N ASP A 244 1.43 7.87 -24.38
CA ASP A 244 1.04 7.59 -25.76
C ASP A 244 0.89 6.08 -25.98
N PHE A 245 -0.37 5.64 -25.97
CA PHE A 245 -0.77 4.26 -26.22
C PHE A 245 -0.47 3.79 -27.65
N GLU A 246 -0.35 4.69 -28.62
CA GLU A 246 -0.03 4.36 -30.01
C GLU A 246 1.48 4.21 -30.23
N ALA A 247 2.30 4.88 -29.42
CA ALA A 247 3.76 4.74 -29.45
C ALA A 247 4.26 3.42 -28.85
N GLY A 248 3.42 2.68 -28.11
CA GLY A 248 3.82 1.45 -27.43
C GLY A 248 4.92 1.65 -26.37
N GLY A 249 5.18 2.89 -25.94
CA GLY A 249 6.12 3.23 -24.88
C GLY A 249 6.63 4.68 -24.85
N PRO A 250 7.39 5.10 -23.81
CA PRO A 250 7.72 4.35 -22.57
C PRO A 250 6.80 4.50 -21.34
N PHE A 251 6.17 3.42 -20.87
CA PHE A 251 5.71 3.35 -19.48
C PHE A 251 6.94 3.05 -18.60
N CYS A 252 7.58 4.09 -18.04
CA CYS A 252 8.75 4.00 -17.16
C CYS A 252 9.93 3.13 -17.66
N ALA A 253 10.38 3.30 -18.91
CA ALA A 253 11.46 2.46 -19.49
C ALA A 253 12.40 3.23 -20.41
N SER A 254 13.70 2.90 -20.41
CA SER A 254 14.68 3.55 -21.30
C SER A 254 14.46 3.28 -22.78
N THR A 255 13.94 2.10 -23.13
CA THR A 255 13.49 1.76 -24.48
C THR A 255 12.41 0.67 -24.38
N CYS A 256 11.13 1.03 -24.51
CA CYS A 256 10.15 0.01 -24.94
C CYS A 256 10.48 -0.35 -26.37
N GLY A 257 10.60 -1.65 -26.66
CA GLY A 257 11.06 -2.15 -27.95
C GLY A 257 10.31 -1.56 -29.15
N VAL A 258 10.80 -0.44 -29.67
CA VAL A 258 10.61 -0.05 -31.06
C VAL A 258 11.53 -0.96 -31.86
N SER A 259 11.03 -2.15 -32.21
CA SER A 259 11.52 -2.88 -33.37
C SER A 259 11.28 -2.01 -34.61
N GLY A 260 12.16 -1.05 -34.85
CA GLY A 260 12.01 -0.04 -35.90
C GLY A 260 12.71 1.29 -35.67
N ALA A 261 13.23 1.60 -34.47
CA ALA A 261 14.07 2.79 -34.28
C ALA A 261 15.46 2.56 -34.89
N SER A 262 15.54 2.81 -36.19
CA SER A 262 16.80 3.09 -36.87
C SER A 262 17.57 4.09 -36.02
N SER A 263 18.83 3.75 -35.71
CA SER A 263 19.78 4.64 -35.07
C SER A 263 19.67 6.05 -35.63
N VAL A 264 19.08 6.97 -34.87
CA VAL A 264 19.22 8.40 -35.15
C VAL A 264 20.65 8.72 -34.82
N SER A 265 21.49 8.66 -35.85
CA SER A 265 22.83 9.22 -35.83
C SER A 265 22.72 10.65 -35.36
N THR A 266 23.45 10.99 -34.30
CA THR A 266 23.74 12.38 -33.94
C THR A 266 24.21 13.12 -35.20
N VAL A 267 23.38 14.01 -35.75
CA VAL A 267 23.84 14.99 -36.74
C VAL A 267 24.68 16.00 -35.97
N SER A 268 25.96 15.65 -35.83
CA SER A 268 27.04 16.58 -35.55
C SER A 268 27.22 17.47 -36.78
N GLY A 269 27.21 18.78 -36.56
CA GLY A 269 27.81 19.75 -37.49
C GLY A 269 26.84 20.52 -38.37
N CYS A 270 26.16 21.50 -37.79
CA CYS A 270 25.86 22.72 -38.53
C CYS A 270 26.84 23.80 -38.03
N VAL A 271 28.04 23.81 -38.62
CA VAL A 271 28.96 24.95 -38.51
C VAL A 271 29.00 25.59 -39.89
N ALA A 272 28.59 26.85 -39.92
CA ALA A 272 28.54 27.71 -41.08
C ALA A 272 29.87 27.73 -41.86
N THR A 273 29.79 27.69 -43.19
CA THR A 273 30.83 28.27 -44.03
C THR A 273 30.20 28.84 -45.29
N LEU A 274 29.99 30.16 -45.26
CA LEU A 274 29.96 31.00 -46.44
C LEU A 274 31.37 30.96 -47.05
N LEU A 275 31.54 30.53 -48.31
CA LEU A 275 32.47 31.16 -49.26
C LEU A 275 32.35 30.59 -50.69
N SER A 276 32.36 31.52 -51.65
CA SER A 276 32.69 31.39 -53.07
C SER A 276 31.69 30.71 -54.02
N VAL A 277 30.86 31.57 -54.62
CA VAL A 277 30.26 31.41 -55.95
C VAL A 277 31.39 31.26 -56.97
N PHE A 278 31.56 30.06 -57.54
CA PHE A 278 32.40 29.86 -58.71
C PHE A 278 31.60 30.17 -59.98
N LEU A 279 32.12 31.13 -60.75
CA LEU A 279 31.63 31.51 -62.07
C LEU A 279 31.61 30.29 -63.01
N VAL A 280 30.44 29.99 -63.54
CA VAL A 280 30.30 29.28 -64.82
C VAL A 280 29.97 30.35 -65.85
N ASN A 281 30.94 30.71 -66.69
CA ASN A 281 30.63 31.14 -68.05
C ASN A 281 31.75 30.76 -69.02
N LEU A 282 31.48 29.59 -69.59
CA LEU A 282 31.82 29.07 -70.90
C LEU A 282 32.47 30.06 -71.88
N PHE A 283 33.68 29.67 -72.31
CA PHE A 283 34.37 30.15 -73.51
C PHE A 283 33.49 29.98 -74.76
N LEU A 284 33.35 31.05 -75.55
CA LEU A 284 33.00 30.99 -76.98
C LEU A 284 33.87 31.99 -77.76
N LEU A 285 34.84 31.40 -78.46
CA LEU A 285 35.48 31.75 -79.74
C LEU A 285 35.26 33.17 -80.32
N ALA A 286 36.35 33.84 -80.68
CA ALA A 286 36.71 34.09 -82.10
C ALA A 286 38.11 34.75 -82.22
N HIS A 287 38.81 34.38 -83.30
CA HIS A 287 39.84 35.20 -83.92
C HIS A 287 39.23 36.49 -84.48
#